data_AF-A0A9D1KZ76-F1
#
_entry.id   AF-A0A9D1KZ76-F1
#
_cell.length_a   1.000
_cell.length_b   1.000
_cell.length_c   1.000
_cell.angle_alpha   90.00
_cell.angle_beta   90.00
_cell.angle_gamma   90.00
#
_symmetry.space_group_name_H-M   'P 1'
#
loop_
_entity.id
_entity.type
_entity.pdbx_description
1 polymer ?
#
loop_
_entity_poly.entity_id
_entity_poly.type
_entity_poly.pdbx_seq_one_letter_code
_entity_poly.pdbx_strand_id
1 'polypeptide(L)'
;MFKFLLPLLSLVGGALIGSILTVNASLGIAKYLSIAILAALDSVLGGVRALLEDTYDGLIMLSGFITNALLAMALAFLGTQIGIDMFMAATICFALRIFSNLAFIRRDLITSYREKSQNNVMPKIRFVRNPKAAANPDPNLENTISGLLVDTIPQDIPATADKQPDDDQAPVKVKAIVSPSAKTERSEKE
;
A
#
# COMPACT_ATOMS: atom_id res chain seq x y z
N MET A 1 8.07 -24.71 1.97
CA MET A 1 7.67 -25.08 3.35
C MET A 1 8.84 -24.96 4.34
N PHE A 2 9.95 -25.70 4.16
CA PHE A 2 11.07 -25.79 5.13
C PHE A 2 11.63 -24.45 5.66
N LYS A 3 11.64 -23.37 4.85
CA LYS A 3 12.11 -22.04 5.28
C LYS A 3 11.36 -21.46 6.49
N PHE A 4 10.08 -21.78 6.69
CA PHE A 4 9.31 -21.35 7.86
C PHE A 4 9.51 -22.26 9.09
N LEU A 5 10.08 -23.45 8.90
CA LEU A 5 10.31 -24.39 10.00
C LEU A 5 11.46 -23.93 10.90
N LEU A 6 12.51 -23.32 10.35
CA LEU A 6 13.63 -22.74 11.10
C LEU A 6 13.19 -21.72 12.17
N PRO A 7 12.48 -20.61 11.84
CA PRO A 7 12.04 -19.64 12.83
C PRO A 7 10.97 -20.19 13.79
N LEU A 8 10.14 -21.13 13.36
CA LEU A 8 9.16 -21.78 14.23
C LEU A 8 9.85 -22.69 15.26
N LEU A 9 10.87 -23.44 14.84
CA LEU A 9 11.62 -24.34 15.70
C LEU A 9 12.49 -23.57 16.70
N SER A 10 13.07 -22.43 16.32
CA SER A 10 13.80 -21.56 17.26
C SER A 10 12.87 -20.84 18.24
N LEU A 11 11.66 -20.44 17.82
CA LEU A 11 10.64 -19.90 18.73
C LEU A 11 10.20 -20.95 19.77
N VAL A 12 9.87 -22.16 19.32
CA VAL A 12 9.46 -23.26 20.20
C VAL A 12 10.61 -23.68 21.11
N GLY A 13 11.84 -23.80 20.59
CA GLY A 13 13.04 -24.10 21.38
C GLY A 13 13.33 -23.04 22.44
N GLY A 14 13.24 -21.74 22.08
CA GLY A 14 13.40 -20.64 23.02
C GLY A 14 12.33 -20.63 24.12
N ALA A 15 11.07 -20.90 23.78
CA ALA A 15 9.98 -21.02 24.75
C ALA A 15 10.15 -22.22 25.69
N LEU A 16 10.59 -23.37 25.18
CA LEU A 16 10.92 -24.56 25.99
C LEU A 16 12.08 -24.28 26.95
N ILE A 17 13.18 -23.71 26.45
CA ILE A 17 14.34 -23.32 27.27
C ILE A 17 13.92 -22.33 28.36
N GLY A 18 13.13 -21.31 28.01
CA GLY A 18 12.60 -20.33 28.95
C GLY A 18 11.63 -20.91 29.99
N SER A 19 10.91 -21.97 29.67
CA SER A 19 10.01 -22.68 30.60
C SER A 19 10.78 -23.58 31.58
N ILE A 20 11.84 -24.24 31.10
CA ILE A 20 12.73 -25.08 31.93
C ILE A 20 13.58 -24.22 32.87
N LEU A 21 13.98 -23.02 32.42
CA LEU A 21 14.50 -21.95 33.27
C LEU A 21 13.37 -21.41 34.16
N THR A 22 13.02 -22.14 35.22
CA THR A 22 12.07 -21.71 36.26
C THR A 22 12.65 -20.57 37.11
N VAL A 23 12.87 -19.43 36.46
CA VAL A 23 13.13 -18.17 37.12
C VAL A 23 11.84 -17.84 37.88
N ASN A 24 11.91 -17.96 39.21
CA ASN A 24 10.85 -17.51 40.11
C ASN A 24 10.78 -15.98 40.01
N ALA A 25 10.08 -15.50 38.98
CA ALA A 25 9.89 -14.09 38.71
C ALA A 25 9.05 -13.49 39.83
N SER A 26 9.72 -12.96 40.85
CA SER A 26 9.11 -12.11 41.87
C SER A 26 8.24 -11.07 41.18
N LEU A 27 7.08 -10.77 41.77
CA LEU A 27 6.01 -10.01 41.12
C LEU A 27 6.48 -8.65 40.56
N GLY A 28 7.52 -8.06 41.15
CA GLY A 28 8.16 -6.84 40.64
C GLY A 28 8.95 -7.02 39.34
N ILE A 29 9.65 -8.15 39.15
CA ILE A 29 10.45 -8.43 37.93
C ILE A 29 9.53 -8.76 36.75
N ALA A 30 8.42 -9.45 37.00
CA ALA A 30 7.44 -9.80 35.98
C ALA A 30 6.95 -8.57 35.19
N LYS A 31 6.70 -7.44 35.88
CA LYS A 31 6.27 -6.17 35.25
C LYS A 31 7.27 -5.67 34.19
N TYR A 32 8.56 -5.66 34.50
CA TYR A 32 9.61 -5.21 33.58
C TYR A 32 9.85 -6.21 32.43
N LEU A 33 9.73 -7.51 32.70
CA LEU A 33 9.85 -8.55 31.68
C LEU A 33 8.67 -8.51 30.69
N SER A 34 7.43 -8.34 31.16
CA SER A 34 6.25 -8.25 30.30
C SER A 34 6.36 -7.14 29.26
N ILE A 35 6.83 -5.96 29.65
CA ILE A 35 6.97 -4.83 28.72
C ILE A 35 8.17 -4.99 27.78
N ALA A 36 9.25 -5.65 28.22
CA ALA A 36 10.37 -6.02 27.37
C ALA A 36 9.94 -7.00 26.27
N ILE A 37 9.13 -8.02 26.62
CA ILE A 37 8.55 -8.97 25.66
C ILE A 37 7.60 -8.26 24.68
N LEU A 38 6.79 -7.31 25.15
CA LEU A 38 5.90 -6.53 24.29
C LEU A 38 6.68 -5.69 23.26
N ALA A 39 7.78 -5.05 23.68
CA ALA A 39 8.65 -4.28 22.79
C ALA A 39 9.46 -5.15 21.82
N ALA A 40 9.84 -6.36 22.25
CA ALA A 40 10.45 -7.37 21.39
C ALA A 40 9.47 -7.83 20.30
N LEU A 41 8.20 -8.09 20.67
CA LEU A 41 7.14 -8.47 19.74
C LEU A 41 6.84 -7.37 18.71
N ASP A 42 6.83 -6.09 19.10
CA ASP A 42 6.71 -4.97 18.17
C ASP A 42 7.82 -4.97 17.10
N SER A 43 9.05 -5.27 17.50
CA SER A 43 10.19 -5.37 16.55
C SER A 43 10.06 -6.59 15.61
N VAL A 44 9.49 -7.71 16.07
CA VAL A 44 9.17 -8.86 15.21
C VAL A 44 8.09 -8.47 14.19
N LEU A 45 7.05 -7.75 14.58
CA LEU A 45 6.00 -7.28 13.67
C LEU A 45 6.54 -6.24 12.68
N GLY A 46 7.45 -5.36 13.11
CA GLY A 46 8.20 -4.47 12.23
C GLY A 46 9.04 -5.24 11.20
N GLY A 47 9.68 -6.34 11.60
CA GLY A 47 10.39 -7.24 10.69
C GLY A 47 9.46 -7.93 9.68
N VAL A 48 8.28 -8.40 10.11
CA VAL A 48 7.26 -8.96 9.20
C VAL A 48 6.77 -7.90 8.21
N ARG A 49 6.54 -6.67 8.66
CA ARG A 49 6.18 -5.54 7.78
C ARG A 49 7.27 -5.27 6.73
N ALA A 50 8.53 -5.15 7.15
CA ALA A 50 9.66 -4.94 6.23
C ALA A 50 9.82 -6.10 5.22
N LEU A 51 9.42 -7.32 5.59
CA LEU A 51 9.38 -8.48 4.70
C LEU A 51 8.23 -8.43 3.67
N LEU A 52 7.12 -7.75 3.97
CA LEU A 52 6.05 -7.47 2.99
C LEU A 52 6.41 -6.29 2.08
N GLU A 53 7.18 -5.33 2.58
CA GLU A 53 7.67 -4.15 1.83
C GLU A 53 8.97 -4.44 1.03
N ASP A 54 9.42 -5.70 0.92
CA ASP A 54 10.69 -6.12 0.28
C ASP A 54 11.96 -5.37 0.78
N THR A 55 11.90 -4.79 1.99
CA THR A 55 12.96 -3.98 2.63
C THR A 55 13.54 -4.65 3.89
N TYR A 56 13.38 -5.98 4.02
CA TYR A 56 13.80 -6.72 5.21
C TYR A 56 15.32 -6.76 5.41
N ASP A 57 15.77 -6.19 6.54
CA ASP A 57 17.13 -6.35 7.06
C ASP A 57 17.07 -7.03 8.45
N GLY A 58 17.71 -8.19 8.55
CA GLY A 58 17.79 -8.97 9.79
C GLY A 58 18.62 -8.31 10.89
N LEU A 59 19.60 -7.47 10.57
CA LEU A 59 20.36 -6.70 11.55
C LEU A 59 19.51 -5.57 12.14
N ILE A 60 18.71 -4.88 11.31
CA ILE A 60 17.78 -3.85 11.80
C ILE A 60 16.70 -4.48 12.68
N MET A 61 16.13 -5.62 12.27
CA MET A 61 15.16 -6.36 13.09
C MET A 61 15.77 -6.83 14.43
N LEU A 62 16.96 -7.43 14.42
CA LEU A 62 17.59 -7.99 15.63
C LEU A 62 18.11 -6.91 16.58
N SER A 63 18.72 -5.85 16.06
CA SER A 63 19.14 -4.69 16.86
C SER A 63 17.92 -3.99 17.46
N GLY A 64 16.83 -3.84 16.70
CA GLY A 64 15.54 -3.37 17.19
C GLY A 64 14.99 -4.25 18.31
N PHE A 65 14.95 -5.57 18.12
CA PHE A 65 14.46 -6.54 19.11
C PHE A 65 15.15 -6.38 20.47
N ILE A 66 16.49 -6.40 20.49
CA ILE A 66 17.26 -6.30 21.74
C ILE A 66 17.18 -4.87 22.32
N THR A 67 17.40 -3.85 21.49
CA THR A 67 17.46 -2.45 21.95
C THR A 67 16.10 -1.96 22.45
N ASN A 68 15.00 -2.28 21.76
CA ASN A 68 13.66 -1.90 22.19
C ASN A 68 13.23 -2.64 23.46
N ALA A 69 13.56 -3.93 23.60
CA ALA A 69 13.27 -4.70 24.81
C ALA A 69 14.02 -4.14 26.03
N LEU A 70 15.33 -3.86 25.89
CA LEU A 70 16.14 -3.24 26.94
C LEU A 70 15.66 -1.82 27.26
N LEU A 71 15.35 -1.00 26.25
CA LEU A 71 14.86 0.36 26.44
C LEU A 71 13.48 0.37 27.14
N ALA A 72 12.57 -0.53 26.78
CA ALA A 72 11.27 -0.69 27.44
C ALA A 72 11.43 -1.10 28.91
N MET A 73 12.30 -2.08 29.18
CA MET A 73 12.63 -2.53 30.53
C MET A 73 13.23 -1.38 31.35
N ALA A 74 14.19 -0.65 30.78
CA ALA A 74 14.85 0.48 31.40
C ALA A 74 13.87 1.63 31.70
N LEU A 75 12.99 2.00 30.76
CA LEU A 75 11.97 3.04 30.96
C LEU A 75 11.00 2.69 32.09
N ALA A 76 10.53 1.44 32.16
CA ALA A 76 9.66 0.99 33.24
C ALA A 76 10.38 0.95 34.60
N PHE A 77 11.66 0.57 34.62
CA PHE A 77 12.51 0.62 35.81
C PHE A 77 12.75 2.07 36.27
N LEU A 78 13.15 2.97 35.37
CA LEU A 78 13.35 4.40 35.65
C LEU A 78 12.07 5.06 36.19
N GLY A 79 10.91 4.76 35.60
CA GLY A 79 9.63 5.24 36.12
C GLY A 79 9.40 4.82 37.57
N THR A 80 9.73 3.58 37.91
CA THR A 80 9.61 3.06 39.28
C THR A 80 10.56 3.77 40.25
N GLN A 81 11.77 4.17 39.81
CA GLN A 81 12.70 4.97 40.62
C GLN A 81 12.24 6.42 40.82
N ILE A 82 11.52 7.00 39.84
CA ILE A 82 11.02 8.39 39.89
C ILE A 82 9.61 8.46 40.53
N GLY A 83 8.96 7.31 40.78
CA GLY A 83 7.61 7.23 41.34
C GLY A 83 6.48 7.45 40.33
N ILE A 84 6.76 7.33 39.02
CA ILE A 84 5.78 7.52 37.93
C ILE A 84 5.55 6.18 37.22
N ASP A 85 4.29 5.81 36.96
CA ASP A 85 3.97 4.53 36.31
C ASP A 85 4.22 4.51 34.80
N MET A 86 5.49 4.61 34.40
CA MET A 86 5.94 4.54 33.01
C MET A 86 5.65 3.21 32.35
N PHE A 87 5.35 2.15 33.11
CA PHE A 87 4.91 0.89 32.53
C PHE A 87 3.60 1.05 31.76
N MET A 88 2.61 1.77 32.29
CA MET A 88 1.35 1.99 31.58
C MET A 88 1.56 2.85 30.33
N ALA A 89 2.33 3.95 30.45
CA ALA A 89 2.66 4.84 29.35
C ALA A 89 3.42 4.13 28.21
N ALA A 90 4.46 3.37 28.55
CA ALA A 90 5.23 2.61 27.58
C ALA A 90 4.41 1.44 27.00
N THR A 91 3.58 0.75 27.79
CA THR A 91 2.69 -0.31 27.29
C THR A 91 1.74 0.23 26.22
N ILE A 92 1.14 1.40 26.45
CA ILE A 92 0.29 2.08 25.45
C ILE A 92 1.12 2.47 24.22
N CYS A 93 2.32 3.02 24.39
CA CYS A 93 3.19 3.39 23.28
C CYS A 93 3.57 2.19 22.39
N PHE A 94 3.93 1.04 22.98
CA PHE A 94 4.24 -0.18 22.23
C PHE A 94 2.97 -0.80 21.62
N ALA A 95 1.83 -0.79 22.32
CA ALA A 95 0.56 -1.26 21.75
C ALA A 95 0.15 -0.46 20.50
N LEU A 96 0.31 0.87 20.52
CA LEU A 96 0.06 1.72 19.34
C LEU A 96 0.99 1.39 18.16
N ARG A 97 2.27 1.09 18.42
CA ARG A 97 3.21 0.64 17.37
C ARG A 97 2.83 -0.73 16.82
N ILE A 98 2.47 -1.67 17.67
CA ILE A 98 1.96 -3.00 17.29
C ILE A 98 0.72 -2.88 16.39
N PHE A 99 -0.26 -2.05 16.77
CA PHE A 99 -1.45 -1.80 15.95
C PHE A 99 -1.12 -1.10 14.63
N SER A 100 -0.15 -0.19 14.62
CA SER A 100 0.34 0.46 13.40
C SER A 100 0.97 -0.56 12.45
N ASN A 101 1.93 -1.36 12.93
CA ASN A 101 2.58 -2.43 12.16
C ASN A 101 1.54 -3.44 11.63
N LEU A 102 0.56 -3.84 12.45
CA LEU A 102 -0.53 -4.71 12.02
C LEU A 102 -1.45 -4.06 10.96
N ALA A 103 -1.70 -2.75 11.05
CA ALA A 103 -2.49 -2.02 10.06
C ALA A 103 -1.80 -1.94 8.69
N PHE A 104 -0.46 -1.79 8.66
CA PHE A 104 0.34 -1.90 7.44
C PHE A 104 0.29 -3.32 6.87
N ILE A 105 0.63 -4.34 7.65
CA ILE A 105 0.61 -5.76 7.21
C ILE A 105 -0.77 -6.14 6.64
N ARG A 106 -1.86 -5.74 7.31
CA ARG A 106 -3.23 -5.95 6.84
C ARG A 106 -3.51 -5.26 5.50
N ARG A 107 -3.06 -4.00 5.34
CA ARG A 107 -3.24 -3.22 4.11
C ARG A 107 -2.53 -3.91 2.94
N ASP A 108 -1.25 -4.21 3.13
CA ASP A 108 -0.39 -4.71 2.05
C ASP A 108 -0.83 -6.10 1.60
N LEU A 109 -1.17 -6.99 2.54
CA LEU A 109 -1.73 -8.31 2.27
C LEU A 109 -3.01 -8.24 1.42
N ILE A 110 -3.90 -7.27 1.70
CA ILE A 110 -5.14 -7.06 0.92
C ILE A 110 -4.84 -6.53 -0.48
N THR A 111 -3.89 -5.58 -0.62
CA THR A 111 -3.52 -5.07 -1.96
C THR A 111 -2.88 -6.14 -2.83
N SER A 112 -1.91 -6.91 -2.29
CA SER A 112 -1.27 -8.00 -3.04
C SER A 112 -2.25 -9.10 -3.43
N TYR A 113 -3.26 -9.39 -2.60
CA TYR A 113 -4.33 -10.34 -2.96
C TYR A 113 -5.21 -9.82 -4.11
N ARG A 114 -5.57 -8.52 -4.09
CA ARG A 114 -6.40 -7.90 -5.14
C ARG A 114 -5.70 -7.84 -6.49
N GLU A 115 -4.41 -7.49 -6.54
CA GLU A 115 -3.64 -7.45 -7.79
C GLU A 115 -3.52 -8.83 -8.45
N LYS A 116 -3.31 -9.87 -7.64
CA LYS A 116 -3.25 -11.26 -8.11
C LYS A 116 -4.59 -11.74 -8.70
N SER A 117 -5.72 -11.15 -8.26
CA SER A 117 -7.03 -11.39 -8.84
C SER A 117 -7.23 -10.63 -10.16
N GLN A 118 -6.70 -9.41 -10.33
CA GLN A 118 -6.86 -8.65 -11.59
C GLN A 118 -6.00 -9.19 -12.73
N ASN A 119 -4.78 -9.64 -12.46
CA ASN A 119 -3.87 -10.21 -13.48
C ASN A 119 -4.42 -11.49 -14.15
N ASN A 120 -5.40 -12.16 -13.55
CA ASN A 120 -6.07 -13.34 -14.15
C ASN A 120 -7.32 -13.00 -14.98
N VAL A 121 -7.82 -11.75 -14.95
CA VAL A 121 -9.16 -11.41 -15.48
C VAL A 121 -9.12 -10.54 -16.74
N MET A 122 -8.01 -9.85 -17.03
CA MET A 122 -7.85 -9.11 -18.28
C MET A 122 -6.51 -9.40 -18.97
N PRO A 123 -6.48 -10.12 -20.11
CA PRO A 123 -5.29 -10.09 -20.97
C PRO A 123 -5.07 -8.65 -21.43
N LYS A 124 -3.84 -8.14 -21.24
CA LYS A 124 -3.47 -6.78 -21.64
C LYS A 124 -3.51 -6.69 -23.16
N ILE A 125 -4.66 -6.32 -23.73
CA ILE A 125 -4.82 -6.05 -25.16
C ILE A 125 -3.93 -4.86 -25.50
N ARG A 126 -2.71 -5.18 -25.93
CA ARG A 126 -1.79 -4.22 -26.53
C ARG A 126 -2.40 -3.87 -27.88
N PHE A 127 -3.09 -2.74 -27.94
CA PHE A 127 -3.41 -2.10 -29.22
C PHE A 127 -2.10 -1.89 -29.97
N VAL A 128 -1.81 -2.79 -30.91
CA VAL A 128 -0.69 -2.63 -31.84
C VAL A 128 -1.09 -1.50 -32.78
N ARG A 129 -0.80 -0.27 -32.37
CA ARG A 129 -0.77 0.88 -33.27
C ARG A 129 0.30 0.59 -34.31
N ASN A 130 -0.08 -0.04 -35.40
CA ASN A 130 0.78 -0.33 -36.53
C ASN A 130 1.21 1.01 -37.15
N PRO A 131 2.47 1.46 -36.98
CA PRO A 131 2.86 2.80 -37.44
C PRO A 131 2.86 2.89 -38.97
N LYS A 132 3.02 1.76 -39.66
CA LYS A 132 2.99 1.70 -41.13
C LYS A 132 1.59 1.92 -41.69
N ALA A 133 0.54 1.48 -41.00
CA ALA A 133 -0.85 1.71 -41.41
C ALA A 133 -1.26 3.19 -41.29
N ALA A 134 -0.63 3.96 -40.38
CA ALA A 134 -0.82 5.40 -40.29
C ALA A 134 0.06 6.19 -41.29
N ALA A 135 1.16 5.60 -41.76
CA ALA A 135 2.09 6.23 -42.71
C ALA A 135 1.71 6.03 -44.19
N ASN A 136 0.93 4.99 -44.50
CA ASN A 136 0.32 4.77 -45.81
C ASN A 136 -1.14 4.34 -45.60
N PRO A 137 -2.09 5.28 -45.50
CA PRO A 137 -3.51 4.96 -45.40
C PRO A 137 -3.98 4.26 -46.68
N ASP A 138 -4.81 3.24 -46.56
CA ASP A 138 -5.29 2.48 -47.70
C ASP A 138 -6.04 3.39 -48.69
N PRO A 139 -5.64 3.48 -49.97
CA PRO A 139 -6.26 4.39 -50.94
C PRO A 139 -7.71 3.99 -51.30
N ASN A 140 -8.17 2.83 -50.81
CA ASN A 140 -9.53 2.31 -50.93
C ASN A 140 -10.22 2.20 -49.55
N LEU A 141 -9.90 3.10 -48.62
CA LEU A 141 -10.64 3.18 -47.35
C LEU A 141 -11.96 3.96 -47.51
N GLU A 142 -12.00 4.99 -48.34
CA GLU A 142 -13.18 5.84 -48.54
C GLU A 142 -14.33 5.10 -49.23
N ASN A 143 -14.06 4.32 -50.27
CA ASN A 143 -15.08 3.50 -50.95
C ASN A 143 -15.57 2.33 -50.07
N THR A 144 -14.69 1.75 -49.24
CA THR A 144 -15.08 0.73 -48.24
C THR A 144 -16.01 1.30 -47.16
N ILE A 145 -15.68 2.47 -46.60
CA ILE A 145 -16.54 3.15 -45.61
C ILE A 145 -17.85 3.62 -46.27
N SER A 146 -17.81 4.10 -47.50
CA SER A 146 -19.01 4.53 -48.24
C SER A 146 -19.98 3.38 -48.50
N GLY A 147 -19.48 2.19 -48.91
CA GLY A 147 -20.31 1.00 -49.07
C GLY A 147 -21.00 0.57 -47.77
N LEU A 148 -20.25 0.52 -46.67
CA LEU A 148 -20.77 0.21 -45.34
C LEU A 148 -21.84 1.21 -44.85
N LEU A 149 -21.69 2.50 -45.16
CA LEU A 149 -22.69 3.52 -44.82
C LEU A 149 -23.95 3.42 -45.70
N VAL A 150 -23.81 3.11 -46.98
CA VAL A 150 -24.94 2.91 -47.90
C VAL A 150 -25.79 1.70 -47.50
N ASP A 151 -25.16 0.57 -47.18
CA ASP A 151 -25.86 -0.67 -46.80
C ASP A 151 -26.50 -0.62 -45.40
N THR A 152 -26.07 0.31 -44.52
CA THR A 152 -26.57 0.42 -43.14
C THR A 152 -27.69 1.46 -42.98
N ILE A 153 -27.97 2.30 -43.98
CA ILE A 153 -29.05 3.31 -43.92
C ILE A 153 -30.31 2.77 -44.61
N PRO A 154 -31.41 2.50 -43.87
CA PRO A 154 -32.71 2.20 -44.49
C PRO A 154 -33.16 3.39 -45.35
N GLN A 155 -33.42 3.14 -46.64
CA GLN A 155 -33.80 4.19 -47.59
C GLN A 155 -35.22 4.76 -47.34
N ASP A 156 -36.03 4.08 -46.52
CA ASP A 156 -37.40 4.48 -46.19
C ASP A 156 -37.48 5.20 -44.82
N ILE A 157 -36.98 6.44 -44.77
CA ILE A 157 -37.34 7.38 -43.71
C ILE A 157 -38.46 8.30 -44.26
N PRO A 158 -39.73 8.12 -43.87
CA PRO A 158 -40.81 8.98 -44.35
C PRO A 158 -40.62 10.40 -43.81
N ALA A 159 -40.75 11.39 -44.69
CA ALA A 159 -40.57 12.79 -44.36
C ALA A 159 -41.73 13.33 -43.49
N THR A 160 -41.55 13.26 -42.16
CA THR A 160 -42.28 14.10 -41.19
C THR A 160 -41.36 15.22 -40.72
N ALA A 161 -41.48 16.41 -41.27
CA ALA A 161 -42.44 17.44 -40.86
C ALA A 161 -41.93 18.25 -39.65
N ASP A 162 -41.25 19.35 -40.01
CA ASP A 162 -41.35 20.68 -39.40
C ASP A 162 -41.52 20.78 -37.87
N LYS A 163 -40.41 21.08 -37.18
CA LYS A 163 -40.42 21.87 -35.95
C LYS A 163 -39.28 22.88 -35.92
N GLN A 164 -39.68 24.15 -35.98
CA GLN A 164 -38.94 25.35 -35.58
C GLN A 164 -38.06 25.11 -34.33
N PRO A 165 -36.81 25.61 -34.27
CA PRO A 165 -36.00 25.54 -33.05
C PRO A 165 -36.57 26.45 -31.95
N ASP A 166 -36.67 25.92 -30.73
CA ASP A 166 -37.10 26.68 -29.55
C ASP A 166 -35.95 27.57 -29.03
N ASP A 167 -36.17 28.88 -29.01
CA ASP A 167 -35.15 29.92 -28.84
C ASP A 167 -34.92 30.23 -27.34
N ASP A 168 -34.47 29.24 -26.57
CA ASP A 168 -34.30 29.39 -25.11
C ASP A 168 -33.14 28.57 -24.49
N GLN A 169 -32.06 28.34 -25.24
CA GLN A 169 -30.79 27.83 -24.70
C GLN A 169 -29.63 28.79 -24.98
N ALA A 170 -29.45 29.75 -24.07
CA ALA A 170 -28.30 30.62 -24.03
C ALA A 170 -26.97 29.81 -24.05
N PRO A 171 -25.94 30.26 -24.78
CA PRO A 171 -24.73 29.46 -24.98
C PRO A 171 -24.00 29.20 -23.66
N VAL A 172 -23.89 27.92 -23.29
CA VAL A 172 -23.12 27.47 -22.13
C VAL A 172 -21.66 27.89 -22.32
N LYS A 173 -21.26 28.92 -21.58
CA LYS A 173 -19.96 29.57 -21.71
C LYS A 173 -18.88 28.71 -21.06
N VAL A 174 -18.40 27.69 -21.78
CA VAL A 174 -17.31 26.79 -21.34
C VAL A 174 -16.04 27.62 -21.16
N LYS A 175 -15.77 28.02 -19.91
CA LYS A 175 -14.55 28.74 -19.53
C LYS A 175 -13.37 27.77 -19.58
N ALA A 176 -12.64 27.78 -20.68
CA ALA A 176 -11.44 26.98 -20.85
C ALA A 176 -10.42 27.28 -19.74
N ILE A 177 -10.11 26.29 -18.90
CA ILE A 177 -8.98 26.33 -17.97
C ILE A 177 -7.73 26.00 -18.79
N VAL A 178 -7.23 27.00 -19.52
CA VAL A 178 -5.88 26.97 -20.07
C VAL A 178 -4.94 27.38 -18.96
N SER A 179 -4.33 26.41 -18.29
CA SER A 179 -3.18 26.66 -17.40
C SER A 179 -1.99 27.12 -18.26
N PRO A 180 -1.44 28.32 -18.07
CA PRO A 180 -0.29 28.77 -18.84
C PRO A 180 0.97 28.00 -18.42
N SER A 181 1.73 27.55 -19.42
CA SER A 181 3.07 27.02 -19.24
C SER A 181 3.98 28.04 -18.55
N ALA A 182 4.48 27.72 -17.35
CA ALA A 182 5.59 28.44 -16.72
C ALA A 182 6.88 27.62 -16.91
N LYS A 183 7.81 28.15 -17.70
CA LYS A 183 9.09 27.52 -18.04
C LYS A 183 10.20 28.55 -17.87
N THR A 184 11.25 28.24 -17.10
CA THR A 184 12.52 29.02 -16.97
C THR A 184 12.37 30.43 -16.34
N GLU A 185 13.35 31.06 -15.66
CA GLU A 185 14.73 30.74 -15.21
C GLU A 185 14.89 30.90 -13.68
N ARG A 186 15.90 30.39 -12.93
CA ARG A 186 17.22 29.75 -13.20
C ARG A 186 18.51 30.61 -12.97
N SER A 187 18.51 31.73 -12.25
CA SER A 187 19.73 32.35 -11.67
C SER A 187 19.37 32.97 -10.30
N GLU A 188 20.23 33.24 -9.30
CA GLU A 188 21.67 33.13 -8.99
C GLU A 188 21.92 34.27 -7.97
N LYS A 189 22.75 34.08 -6.92
CA LYS A 189 23.05 35.05 -5.81
C LYS A 189 21.86 35.26 -4.85
N GLU A 190 22.00 35.15 -3.53
CA GLU A 190 23.12 35.49 -2.62
C GLU A 190 23.63 34.31 -1.77
#